data_AF-A0A817EKZ7-F1
#
_entry.id   AF-A0A817EKZ7-F1
#
_cell.length_a   1.000
_cell.length_b   1.000
_cell.length_c   1.000
_cell.angle_alpha   90.00
_cell.angle_beta   90.00
_cell.angle_gamma   90.00
#
_symmetry.space_group_name_H-M   'P 1'
#
loop_
_entity.id
_entity.type
_entity.pdbx_description
1 polymer ?
#
loop_
_entity_poly.entity_id
_entity_poly.type
_entity_poly.pdbx_seq_one_letter_code
_entity_poly.pdbx_strand_id
1 'polypeptide(L)'
;MTPFRCKRQCKKEKSCRKHRCNRICCNLDSHQCELVCGKILNFDIHKCKELCHFNFCHTCSLFDQEIKCHCDETVLKPKSKCFKILQKCYFSCKRAHECGHPANHWCHNDDECPPCTHPVSKMCVGEHMSFDVKNLFYFLSIIN
;
A
#
# COMPACT_ATOMS: atom_id res chain seq x y z
N MET A 1 47.64 -4.04 -20.88
CA MET A 1 47.64 -5.51 -20.99
C MET A 1 46.31 -6.04 -20.48
N THR A 2 45.49 -6.65 -21.34
CA THR A 2 44.25 -7.32 -20.92
C THR A 2 44.59 -8.69 -20.34
N PRO A 3 44.16 -9.03 -19.11
CA PRO A 3 44.48 -10.32 -18.51
C PRO A 3 43.90 -11.46 -19.36
N PHE A 4 44.68 -12.51 -19.58
CA PHE A 4 44.20 -13.74 -20.19
C PHE A 4 43.10 -14.34 -19.31
N ARG A 5 41.86 -14.38 -19.82
CA ARG A 5 40.71 -14.97 -19.14
C ARG A 5 40.30 -16.25 -19.85
N CYS A 6 40.06 -17.31 -19.08
CA CYS A 6 39.49 -18.54 -19.65
C CYS A 6 38.02 -18.31 -20.04
N LYS A 7 37.48 -19.13 -20.94
CA LYS A 7 36.06 -19.08 -21.35
C LYS A 7 35.13 -19.95 -20.47
N ARG A 8 35.63 -20.49 -19.35
CA ARG A 8 34.86 -21.41 -18.50
C ARG A 8 33.85 -20.64 -17.64
N GLN A 9 32.61 -21.11 -17.61
CA GLN A 9 31.56 -20.59 -16.76
C GLN A 9 31.64 -21.18 -15.35
N CYS A 10 31.57 -20.32 -14.33
CA CYS A 10 31.55 -20.76 -12.94
C CYS A 10 30.23 -21.44 -12.59
N LYS A 11 30.32 -22.67 -12.08
CA LYS A 11 29.18 -23.48 -11.63
C LYS A 11 28.98 -23.46 -10.11
N LYS A 12 29.81 -22.71 -9.35
CA LYS A 12 29.68 -22.59 -7.89
C LYS A 12 28.33 -21.96 -7.52
N GLU A 13 27.74 -22.44 -6.43
CA GLU A 13 26.51 -21.88 -5.86
C GLU A 13 26.80 -20.58 -5.13
N LYS A 14 25.84 -19.66 -5.18
CA LYS A 14 25.86 -18.43 -4.36
C LYS A 14 25.44 -18.76 -2.92
N SER A 15 25.72 -17.87 -2.00
CA SER A 15 25.43 -17.98 -0.55
C SER A 15 23.98 -18.35 -0.22
N CYS A 16 23.04 -17.97 -1.09
CA CYS A 16 21.62 -18.32 -0.98
C CYS A 16 21.27 -19.79 -1.29
N ARG A 17 22.20 -20.59 -1.84
CA ARG A 17 22.02 -21.99 -2.30
C ARG A 17 20.92 -22.24 -3.33
N LYS A 18 20.30 -21.18 -3.87
CA LYS A 18 19.30 -21.25 -4.96
C LYS A 18 19.83 -20.80 -6.31
N HIS A 19 20.85 -19.96 -6.30
CA HIS A 19 21.38 -19.31 -7.49
C HIS A 19 22.82 -19.72 -7.75
N ARG A 20 23.20 -19.82 -9.02
CA ARG A 20 24.57 -20.12 -9.46
C ARG A 20 25.30 -18.86 -9.89
N CYS A 21 26.63 -18.87 -9.80
CA CYS A 21 27.47 -17.72 -10.17
C CYS A 21 27.33 -17.33 -11.65
N ASN A 22 27.52 -18.29 -12.55
CA ASN A 22 27.48 -18.12 -14.01
C ASN A 22 28.44 -17.08 -14.61
N ARG A 23 29.32 -16.45 -13.82
CA ARG A 23 30.36 -15.55 -14.34
C ARG A 23 31.43 -16.35 -15.10
N ILE A 24 31.91 -15.79 -16.22
CA ILE A 24 33.01 -16.36 -17.00
C ILE A 24 34.34 -16.09 -16.30
N CYS A 25 35.18 -17.11 -16.16
CA CYS A 25 36.47 -17.03 -15.49
C CYS A 25 36.39 -16.52 -14.03
N CYS A 26 35.37 -16.96 -13.27
CA CYS A 26 35.24 -16.55 -11.87
C CYS A 26 36.32 -17.19 -10.99
N ASN A 27 37.08 -16.36 -10.28
CA ASN A 27 38.11 -16.76 -9.31
C ASN A 27 37.75 -16.39 -7.86
N LEU A 28 36.49 -16.01 -7.59
CA LEU A 28 36.04 -15.65 -6.26
C LEU A 28 35.99 -16.88 -5.33
N ASP A 29 36.46 -16.70 -4.10
CA ASP A 29 36.28 -17.68 -3.01
C ASP A 29 34.83 -17.70 -2.51
N SER A 30 34.23 -16.51 -2.33
CA SER A 30 32.84 -16.36 -1.88
C SER A 30 31.93 -15.81 -2.99
N HIS A 31 30.69 -16.29 -3.03
CA HIS A 31 29.70 -15.93 -4.05
C HIS A 31 28.44 -15.38 -3.39
N GLN A 32 28.33 -14.06 -3.24
CA GLN A 32 27.13 -13.46 -2.68
C GLN A 32 25.97 -13.44 -3.69
N CYS A 33 24.75 -13.68 -3.21
CA CYS A 33 23.55 -13.45 -4.00
C CYS A 33 23.10 -11.99 -3.85
N GLU A 34 22.97 -11.29 -4.98
CA GLU A 34 22.54 -9.89 -5.06
C GLU A 34 21.06 -9.77 -5.45
N LEU A 35 20.37 -10.90 -5.65
CA LEU A 35 18.93 -10.91 -5.94
C LEU A 35 18.14 -10.60 -4.67
N VAL A 36 17.02 -9.91 -4.81
CA VAL A 36 16.08 -9.69 -3.69
C VAL A 36 15.33 -10.99 -3.38
N CYS A 37 15.12 -11.30 -2.10
CA CYS A 37 14.50 -12.55 -1.66
C CYS A 37 13.04 -12.68 -2.11
N GLY A 38 12.22 -11.65 -1.92
CA GLY A 38 10.84 -11.58 -2.41
C GLY A 38 9.82 -12.53 -1.76
N LYS A 39 10.25 -13.42 -0.85
CA LYS A 39 9.38 -14.31 -0.09
C LYS A 39 8.35 -13.51 0.73
N ILE A 40 7.14 -14.04 0.83
CA ILE A 40 6.10 -13.47 1.67
C ILE A 40 6.46 -13.72 3.14
N LEU A 41 6.45 -12.66 3.96
CA LEU A 41 6.68 -12.75 5.40
C LEU A 41 5.40 -13.25 6.10
N ASN A 42 5.54 -13.89 7.27
CA ASN A 42 4.50 -14.59 8.06
C ASN A 42 3.12 -13.91 8.27
N PHE A 43 2.95 -12.66 7.84
CA PHE A 43 1.69 -11.92 7.95
C PHE A 43 1.07 -11.57 6.59
N ASP A 44 1.53 -12.21 5.50
CA ASP A 44 0.98 -12.16 4.13
C ASP A 44 0.84 -10.80 3.45
N ILE A 45 1.17 -9.71 4.14
CA ILE A 45 1.06 -8.36 3.61
C ILE A 45 2.39 -7.77 3.13
N HIS A 46 3.52 -8.42 3.44
CA HIS A 46 4.86 -7.89 3.14
C HIS A 46 5.76 -8.92 2.45
N LYS A 47 6.46 -8.48 1.40
CA LYS A 47 7.52 -9.25 0.74
C LYS A 47 8.87 -8.89 1.35
N CYS A 48 9.72 -9.90 1.56
CA CYS A 48 11.08 -9.74 2.02
C CYS A 48 11.89 -8.90 1.02
N LYS A 49 12.39 -7.74 1.48
CA LYS A 49 13.22 -6.81 0.69
C LYS A 49 14.72 -7.03 0.85
N GLU A 50 15.13 -8.00 1.68
CA GLU A 50 16.53 -8.33 1.88
C GLU A 50 17.12 -9.07 0.68
N LEU A 51 18.46 -9.09 0.61
CA LEU A 51 19.17 -9.95 -0.33
C LEU A 51 18.81 -11.41 -0.10
N CYS A 52 18.83 -12.19 -1.17
CA CYS A 52 18.46 -13.59 -1.16
C CYS A 52 19.35 -14.35 -0.15
N HIS A 53 18.69 -14.94 0.82
CA HIS A 53 19.33 -15.60 1.95
C HIS A 53 18.86 -17.06 2.03
N PHE A 54 19.69 -17.90 2.64
CA PHE A 54 19.38 -19.32 2.84
C PHE A 54 18.37 -19.53 3.97
N ASN A 55 18.48 -18.74 5.04
CA ASN A 55 17.67 -18.88 6.26
C ASN A 55 16.19 -18.50 6.04
N PHE A 56 15.37 -18.70 7.08
CA PHE A 56 14.04 -18.11 7.15
C PHE A 56 14.12 -16.58 7.08
N CYS A 57 13.11 -15.95 6.49
CA CYS A 57 13.05 -14.49 6.48
C CYS A 57 12.81 -13.99 7.91
N HIS A 58 13.48 -12.90 8.28
CA HIS A 58 13.20 -12.22 9.53
C HIS A 58 11.76 -11.71 9.57
N THR A 59 11.24 -11.49 10.79
CA THR A 59 9.93 -10.86 10.97
C THR A 59 9.95 -9.46 10.37
N CYS A 60 8.78 -9.02 9.89
CA CYS A 60 8.65 -7.71 9.29
C CYS A 60 9.09 -6.61 10.28
N SER A 61 10.10 -5.85 9.88
CA SER A 61 10.62 -4.69 10.62
C SER A 61 9.95 -3.38 10.18
N LEU A 62 8.76 -3.44 9.55
CA LEU A 62 8.04 -2.22 9.21
C LEU A 62 7.78 -1.44 10.49
N PHE A 63 8.34 -0.25 10.47
CA PHE A 63 8.47 0.68 11.57
C PHE A 63 7.12 0.96 12.21
N ASP A 64 7.15 1.29 13.50
CA ASP A 64 6.11 1.99 14.26
C ASP A 64 5.86 3.42 13.71
N GLN A 65 5.67 3.56 12.40
CA GLN A 65 5.37 4.84 11.78
C GLN A 65 3.94 5.22 12.13
N GLU A 66 3.84 6.29 12.91
CA GLU A 66 2.61 7.01 13.17
C GLU A 66 2.03 7.53 11.84
N ILE A 67 0.81 7.12 11.51
CA ILE A 67 0.12 7.60 10.31
C ILE A 67 -0.82 8.73 10.73
N LYS A 68 -0.61 9.95 10.23
CA LYS A 68 -1.56 11.05 10.47
C LYS A 68 -2.80 10.87 9.58
N CYS A 69 -4.02 10.92 10.15
CA CYS A 69 -5.27 11.00 9.34
C CYS A 69 -5.22 12.30 8.55
N HIS A 70 -5.88 12.33 7.39
CA HIS A 70 -6.04 13.53 6.58
C HIS A 70 -6.80 14.68 7.29
N CYS A 71 -7.39 14.44 8.46
CA CYS A 71 -8.01 15.49 9.29
C CYS A 71 -7.02 16.24 10.19
N ASP A 72 -5.75 15.82 10.24
CA ASP A 72 -4.66 16.32 11.10
C ASP A 72 -4.88 16.19 12.63
N GLU A 73 -6.09 15.84 13.06
CA GLU A 73 -6.45 15.68 14.49
C GLU A 73 -6.11 14.29 15.05
N THR A 74 -5.92 13.28 14.19
CA THR A 74 -5.76 11.89 14.62
C THR A 74 -4.44 11.30 14.14
N VAL A 75 -3.65 10.84 15.10
CA VAL A 75 -2.48 10.00 14.84
C VAL A 75 -2.87 8.54 14.98
N LEU A 76 -3.00 7.85 13.85
CA LEU A 76 -3.30 6.42 13.80
C LEU A 76 -2.04 5.63 14.11
N LYS A 77 -2.09 4.91 15.24
CA LYS A 77 -1.02 3.98 15.63
C LYS A 77 -1.31 2.58 15.10
N PRO A 78 -0.35 1.92 14.45
CA PRO A 78 -0.50 0.53 14.05
C PRO A 78 -0.69 -0.33 15.30
N LYS A 79 -1.76 -1.14 15.38
CA LYS A 79 -1.93 -2.09 16.51
C LYS A 79 -0.89 -3.22 16.49
N SER A 80 -0.23 -3.44 15.35
CA SER A 80 0.85 -4.41 15.19
C SER A 80 1.78 -3.99 14.06
N LYS A 81 3.01 -4.52 14.09
CA LYS A 81 4.08 -4.31 13.08
C LYS A 81 3.71 -4.75 11.65
N CYS A 82 2.55 -5.39 11.48
CA CYS A 82 2.04 -5.95 10.24
C CYS A 82 0.55 -5.60 10.01
N PHE A 83 0.13 -4.43 10.48
CA PHE A 83 -1.13 -3.73 10.17
C PHE A 83 -2.44 -4.53 9.97
N LYS A 84 -3.36 -4.33 10.91
CA LYS A 84 -4.71 -3.86 10.58
C LYS A 84 -4.89 -2.53 11.31
N ILE A 85 -5.06 -1.43 10.58
CA ILE A 85 -5.53 -0.16 11.18
C ILE A 85 -6.98 -0.42 11.59
N LEU A 86 -7.17 -0.93 12.80
CA LEU A 86 -8.51 -1.11 13.39
C LEU A 86 -9.06 0.20 13.95
N GLN A 87 -8.23 1.23 14.04
CA GLN A 87 -8.64 2.53 14.55
C GLN A 87 -9.24 3.34 13.40
N LYS A 88 -10.57 3.46 13.41
CA LYS A 88 -11.26 4.47 12.60
C LYS A 88 -11.05 5.82 13.26
N CYS A 89 -10.88 6.86 12.46
CA CYS A 89 -10.93 8.22 12.97
C CYS A 89 -12.40 8.58 13.20
N TYR A 90 -12.73 9.09 14.39
CA TYR A 90 -14.11 9.44 14.77
C TYR A 90 -14.42 10.93 14.63
N PHE A 91 -13.45 11.73 14.16
CA PHE A 91 -13.71 13.13 13.83
C PHE A 91 -14.55 13.24 12.57
N SER A 92 -15.33 14.31 12.46
CA SER A 92 -16.00 14.66 11.21
C SER A 92 -14.97 14.93 10.12
N CYS A 93 -15.26 14.51 8.89
CA CYS A 93 -14.43 14.84 7.75
C CYS A 93 -14.38 16.37 7.54
N LYS A 94 -13.20 16.93 7.29
CA LYS A 94 -13.01 18.37 7.04
C LYS A 94 -12.97 18.71 5.53
N ARG A 95 -13.07 17.71 4.64
CA ARG A 95 -13.03 17.94 3.19
C ARG A 95 -14.33 18.61 2.75
N ALA A 96 -14.21 19.66 1.93
CA ALA A 96 -15.35 20.38 1.38
C ALA A 96 -15.94 19.63 0.20
N HIS A 97 -17.28 19.51 0.17
CA HIS A 97 -18.01 19.09 -1.02
C HIS A 97 -18.29 20.29 -1.92
N GLU A 98 -18.39 20.06 -3.23
CA GLU A 98 -18.79 21.10 -4.21
C GLU A 98 -20.14 21.75 -3.88
N CYS A 99 -21.02 21.03 -3.20
CA CYS A 99 -22.32 21.54 -2.77
C CYS A 99 -22.25 22.53 -1.60
N GLY A 100 -21.06 22.80 -1.02
CA GLY A 100 -20.87 23.77 0.07
C GLY A 100 -21.43 23.36 1.44
N HIS A 101 -21.99 22.16 1.54
CA HIS A 101 -22.55 21.62 2.79
C HIS A 101 -21.45 21.01 3.68
N PRO A 102 -21.61 21.09 5.02
CA PRO A 102 -20.70 20.42 5.95
C PRO A 102 -20.77 18.89 5.76
N ALA A 103 -19.62 18.23 5.91
CA ALA A 103 -19.54 16.78 5.81
C ALA A 103 -20.29 16.11 6.97
N ASN A 104 -21.21 15.19 6.66
CA ASN A 104 -21.98 14.40 7.62
C ASN A 104 -21.46 12.95 7.70
N HIS A 105 -20.14 12.77 7.65
CA HIS A 105 -19.47 11.47 7.73
C HIS A 105 -18.15 11.60 8.51
N TRP A 106 -17.62 10.48 8.99
CA TRP A 106 -16.35 10.42 9.73
C TRP A 106 -15.11 10.55 8.82
N CYS A 107 -13.95 10.98 9.35
CA CYS A 107 -12.66 10.98 8.62
C CYS A 107 -12.41 9.57 8.09
N HIS A 108 -12.09 9.51 6.82
CA HIS A 108 -11.76 8.29 6.11
C HIS A 108 -10.44 8.53 5.36
N ASN A 109 -9.75 7.42 5.04
CA ASN A 109 -8.48 7.47 4.34
C ASN A 109 -8.64 7.25 2.82
N ASP A 110 -9.87 7.06 2.34
CA ASP A 110 -10.13 6.96 0.90
C ASP A 110 -9.90 8.31 0.22
N ASP A 111 -9.51 8.27 -1.05
CA ASP A 111 -9.25 9.47 -1.85
C ASP A 111 -10.53 10.28 -2.08
N GLU A 112 -11.68 9.61 -2.22
CA GLU A 112 -12.97 10.22 -2.50
C GLU A 112 -13.88 10.24 -1.27
N CYS A 113 -14.50 11.40 -0.99
CA CYS A 113 -15.52 11.49 0.05
C CYS A 113 -16.85 10.89 -0.39
N PRO A 114 -17.58 10.20 0.51
CA PRO A 114 -18.94 9.76 0.22
C PRO A 114 -19.83 10.97 -0.15
N PRO A 115 -20.76 10.82 -1.11
CA PRO A 115 -21.55 11.93 -1.62
C PRO A 115 -22.41 12.58 -0.52
N CYS A 116 -22.62 13.89 -0.64
CA CYS A 116 -23.45 14.64 0.29
C CYS A 116 -24.91 14.17 0.21
N THR A 117 -25.52 13.88 1.36
CA THR A 117 -26.92 13.46 1.48
C THR A 117 -27.90 14.62 1.62
N HIS A 118 -27.42 15.86 1.68
CA HIS A 118 -28.29 17.04 1.68
C HIS A 118 -29.10 17.10 0.38
N PRO A 119 -30.41 17.42 0.47
CA PRO A 119 -31.22 17.68 -0.71
C PRO A 119 -30.61 18.80 -1.53
N VAL A 120 -30.52 18.59 -2.84
CA VAL A 120 -30.09 19.63 -3.79
C VAL A 120 -31.26 19.97 -4.69
N SER A 121 -31.45 21.25 -4.95
CA SER A 121 -32.48 21.71 -5.87
C SER A 121 -32.06 21.39 -7.30
N LYS A 122 -32.88 20.62 -8.02
CA LYS A 122 -32.68 20.36 -9.45
C LYS A 122 -33.83 20.95 -10.26
N MET A 123 -33.49 21.57 -11.38
CA MET A 123 -34.47 22.04 -12.36
C MET A 123 -35.10 20.84 -13.07
N CYS A 124 -36.42 20.87 -13.28
CA CYS A 124 -37.08 19.91 -14.16
C CYS A 124 -36.47 19.95 -15.56
N VAL A 125 -36.42 18.80 -16.27
CA VAL A 125 -35.92 18.72 -17.66
C VAL A 125 -36.66 19.66 -18.60
N GLY A 126 -37.94 19.94 -18.33
CA GLY A 126 -38.74 20.91 -19.07
C GLY A 126 -38.71 22.35 -18.51
N GLU A 127 -37.79 22.67 -17.59
CA GLU A 127 -37.64 24.00 -16.96
C GLU A 127 -38.89 24.57 -16.25
N HIS A 128 -39.91 23.74 -16.00
CA HIS A 128 -41.18 24.20 -15.43
C HIS A 128 -41.11 24.58 -13.94
N MET A 129 -40.29 23.88 -13.16
CA MET A 129 -40.12 24.12 -11.71
C MET A 129 -38.87 23.42 -11.18
N SER A 130 -38.33 23.93 -10.07
CA SER A 130 -37.25 23.31 -9.31
C SER A 130 -37.81 22.45 -8.16
N PHE A 131 -37.24 21.28 -7.94
CA PHE A 131 -37.60 20.40 -6.82
C PHE A 131 -36.36 19.88 -6.11
N ASP A 132 -36.46 19.69 -4.80
CA ASP A 132 -35.37 19.19 -3.97
C ASP A 132 -35.27 17.68 -4.09
N VAL A 133 -34.17 17.20 -4.66
CA VAL A 133 -33.88 15.76 -4.75
C VAL A 133 -32.83 15.37 -3.73
N LYS A 134 -33.06 14.26 -3.03
CA LYS A 134 -32.00 13.60 -2.25
C LYS A 134 -31.02 12.96 -3.23
N ASN A 135 -29.73 13.17 -3.00
CA ASN A 135 -28.69 12.55 -3.82
C ASN A 135 -28.61 11.04 -3.46
N LEU A 136 -29.40 10.22 -4.16
CA LEU A 136 -29.64 8.80 -3.86
C LEU A 136 -28.46 7.85 -4.17
N PHE A 137 -27.28 8.37 -4.50
CA PHE A 137 -26.09 7.57 -4.82
C PHE A 137 -25.53 6.73 -3.65
N TYR A 138 -26.16 6.74 -2.47
CA TYR A 138 -25.66 6.07 -1.28
C TYR A 138 -26.17 4.63 -1.05
N PHE A 139 -27.22 4.17 -1.73
CA PHE A 139 -27.85 2.87 -1.37
C PHE A 139 -27.34 1.64 -2.13
N LEU A 140 -26.52 1.78 -3.18
CA LEU A 140 -26.06 0.64 -3.98
C LEU A 140 -24.65 0.12 -3.64
N SER A 141 -23.93 0.74 -2.70
CA SER A 141 -22.54 0.37 -2.37
C SER A 141 -22.39 -0.49 -1.11
N ILE A 142 -23.48 -0.92 -0.47
CA ILE A 142 -23.46 -1.76 0.76
C ILE A 142 -23.96 -3.19 0.48
N ILE A 143 -24.28 -3.53 -0.77
CA ILE A 143 -24.62 -4.90 -1.19
C ILE A 143 -23.77 -5.28 -2.41
N ASN A 144 -22.47 -5.47 -2.19
CA ASN A 144 -21.61 -6.42 -2.92
C ASN A 144 -20.30 -6.61 -2.14
#